data_AF-A0A1H5VGC7-F1
#
_entry.id   AF-A0A1H5VGC7-F1
#
_cell.length_a   1.000
_cell.length_b   1.000
_cell.length_c   1.000
_cell.angle_alpha   90.00
_cell.angle_beta   90.00
_cell.angle_gamma   90.00
#
_symmetry.space_group_name_H-M   'P 1'
#
loop_
_entity.id
_entity.type
_entity.pdbx_description
1 polymer ?
#
loop_
_entity_poly.entity_id
_entity_poly.type
_entity_poly.pdbx_seq_one_letter_code
_entity_poly.pdbx_strand_id
1 'polypeptide(L)'
;MAGLINENFEEELLTELSWIKSVVVDIGEKLGINSFEMELLKNSIEPEEEKAINKLIVLNYKKIKSLDIAERRKLLEKYFFTETGKSWNVPDEISEKLVQLRLEELSTKDK
;
A
#
# COMPACT_ATOMS: atom_id res chain seq x y z
N MET A 1 -1.68 37.25 -7.30
CA MET A 1 -0.62 36.74 -8.21
C MET A 1 0.34 35.76 -7.53
N ALA A 2 0.65 35.88 -6.22
CA ALA A 2 1.47 34.87 -5.52
C ALA A 2 0.78 33.51 -5.32
N GLY A 3 -0.56 33.46 -5.17
CA GLY A 3 -1.32 32.21 -5.05
C GLY A 3 -1.29 31.32 -6.31
N LEU A 4 -1.43 31.93 -7.49
CA LEU A 4 -1.38 31.23 -8.79
C LEU A 4 -0.01 30.62 -9.10
N ILE A 5 1.07 31.20 -8.57
CA ILE A 5 2.44 30.65 -8.76
C ILE A 5 2.66 29.43 -7.87
N ASN A 6 2.02 29.39 -6.69
CA ASN A 6 2.18 28.32 -5.71
C ASN A 6 1.36 27.07 -6.07
N GLU A 7 0.12 27.25 -6.56
CA GLU A 7 -0.73 26.13 -6.99
C GLU A 7 -0.14 25.43 -8.22
N ASN A 8 0.35 26.19 -9.21
CA ASN A 8 1.03 25.62 -10.38
C ASN A 8 2.29 24.83 -9.99
N PHE A 9 3.04 25.27 -8.99
CA PHE A 9 4.24 24.57 -8.55
C PHE A 9 3.94 23.24 -7.86
N GLU A 10 2.89 23.17 -7.04
CA GLU A 10 2.45 21.93 -6.40
C GLU A 10 1.95 20.92 -7.45
N GLU A 11 1.16 21.38 -8.42
CA GLU A 11 0.69 20.54 -9.53
C GLU A 11 1.84 20.01 -10.40
N GLU A 12 2.82 20.86 -10.71
CA GLU A 12 4.04 20.46 -11.43
C GLU A 12 4.80 19.38 -10.66
N LEU A 13 5.04 19.58 -9.36
CA LEU A 13 5.72 18.58 -8.51
C LEU A 13 4.97 17.24 -8.46
N LEU A 14 3.65 17.27 -8.28
CA LEU A 14 2.84 16.05 -8.25
C LEU A 14 2.86 15.32 -9.59
N THR A 15 2.89 16.07 -10.70
CA THR A 15 3.01 15.52 -12.05
C THR A 15 4.34 14.81 -12.24
N GLU A 16 5.45 15.47 -11.88
CA GLU A 16 6.80 14.90 -11.97
C GLU A 16 6.95 13.64 -11.09
N LEU A 17 6.41 13.67 -9.86
CA LEU A 17 6.40 12.49 -8.98
C LEU A 17 5.61 11.33 -9.58
N SER A 18 4.49 11.61 -10.25
CA SER A 18 3.69 10.59 -10.94
C SER A 18 4.48 9.93 -12.09
N TRP A 19 5.25 10.72 -12.85
CA TRP A 19 6.12 10.19 -13.89
C TRP A 19 7.25 9.31 -13.33
N ILE A 20 7.91 9.76 -12.26
CA ILE A 20 8.94 8.95 -11.59
C ILE A 20 8.35 7.62 -11.13
N LYS A 21 7.18 7.66 -10.49
CA LYS A 21 6.47 6.47 -10.04
C LYS A 21 6.16 5.52 -11.20
N SER A 22 5.66 6.02 -12.33
CA SER A 22 5.40 5.22 -13.53
C SER A 22 6.67 4.57 -14.07
N VAL A 23 7.78 5.31 -14.16
CA VAL A 23 9.06 4.78 -14.64
C VAL A 23 9.59 3.70 -13.71
N VAL A 24 9.48 3.88 -12.39
CA VAL A 24 9.89 2.86 -11.41
C VAL A 24 9.06 1.59 -11.57
N VAL A 25 7.73 1.71 -11.71
CA VAL A 25 6.83 0.57 -11.95
C VAL A 25 7.23 -0.16 -13.24
N ASP A 26 7.41 0.56 -14.35
CA ASP A 26 7.80 -0.02 -15.64
C ASP A 26 9.14 -0.76 -15.60
N ILE A 27 10.14 -0.19 -14.92
CA ILE A 27 11.45 -0.84 -14.74
C ILE A 27 11.30 -2.09 -13.89
N GLY A 28 10.56 -2.01 -12.79
CA GLY A 28 10.33 -3.15 -11.90
C GLY A 28 9.62 -4.30 -12.61
N GLU A 29 8.60 -4.01 -13.42
CA GLU A 29 7.89 -5.02 -14.22
C GLU A 29 8.81 -5.68 -15.26
N LYS A 30 9.64 -4.89 -15.97
CA LYS A 30 10.62 -5.42 -16.94
C LYS A 30 11.68 -6.31 -16.29
N LEU A 31 12.03 -6.02 -15.05
CA LEU A 31 12.98 -6.82 -14.26
C LEU A 31 12.31 -7.99 -13.53
N GLY A 32 10.98 -8.12 -13.60
CA GLY A 32 10.22 -9.17 -12.90
C GLY A 32 10.21 -9.00 -11.38
N ILE A 33 10.38 -7.78 -10.87
CA ILE A 33 10.37 -7.49 -9.43
C ILE A 33 8.92 -7.51 -8.93
N ASN A 34 8.62 -8.45 -8.04
CA ASN A 34 7.33 -8.58 -7.37
C ASN A 34 7.55 -8.44 -5.86
N SER A 35 7.73 -7.20 -5.39
CA SER A 35 7.92 -6.87 -3.96
C SER A 35 6.74 -6.11 -3.40
N PHE A 36 6.66 -6.01 -2.06
CA PHE A 36 5.62 -5.25 -1.39
C PHE A 36 5.61 -3.79 -1.85
N GLU A 37 6.77 -3.13 -1.90
CA GLU A 37 6.89 -1.72 -2.31
C GLU A 37 6.47 -1.50 -3.76
N MET A 38 6.81 -2.43 -4.67
CA MET A 38 6.39 -2.34 -6.06
C MET A 38 4.87 -2.41 -6.20
N GLU A 39 4.23 -3.27 -5.41
CA GLU A 39 2.78 -3.43 -5.43
C GLU A 39 2.04 -2.22 -4.83
N LEU A 40 2.61 -1.58 -3.80
CA LEU A 40 2.12 -0.31 -3.26
C LEU A 40 2.14 0.78 -4.34
N LEU A 41 3.28 0.92 -5.03
CA LEU A 41 3.43 1.92 -6.08
C LEU A 41 2.46 1.63 -7.23
N LYS A 42 2.42 0.40 -7.72
CA LYS A 42 1.54 0.01 -8.83
C LYS A 42 0.08 0.33 -8.58
N ASN A 43 -0.41 0.09 -7.36
CA ASN A 43 -1.82 0.27 -7.01
C ASN A 43 -2.13 1.62 -6.37
N SER A 44 -1.14 2.52 -6.27
CA SER A 44 -1.31 3.85 -5.66
C SER A 44 -1.86 3.80 -4.24
N ILE A 45 -1.37 2.84 -3.45
CA ILE A 45 -1.77 2.68 -2.05
C ILE A 45 -1.26 3.88 -1.25
N GLU A 46 -2.16 4.50 -0.48
CA GLU A 46 -1.82 5.63 0.37
C GLU A 46 -0.99 5.17 1.60
N PRO A 47 -0.12 6.03 2.18
CA PRO A 47 0.66 5.68 3.35
C PRO A 47 -0.19 5.20 4.55
N GLU A 48 -1.40 5.73 4.70
CA GLU A 48 -2.35 5.32 5.73
C GLU A 48 -2.91 3.92 5.48
N GLU A 49 -3.12 3.55 4.22
CA GLU A 49 -3.57 2.23 3.83
C GLU A 49 -2.47 1.19 4.05
N GLU A 50 -1.23 1.54 3.70
CA GLU A 50 -0.05 0.72 3.99
C GLU A 50 0.09 0.47 5.50
N LYS A 51 -0.08 1.52 6.33
CA LYS A 51 -0.04 1.39 7.80
C LYS A 51 -1.10 0.43 8.30
N ALA A 52 -2.32 0.50 7.79
CA ALA A 52 -3.39 -0.43 8.17
C ALA A 52 -3.03 -1.89 7.84
N ILE A 53 -2.43 -2.14 6.67
CA ILE A 53 -1.95 -3.47 6.26
C ILE A 53 -0.83 -3.96 7.19
N ASN A 54 0.18 -3.14 7.43
CA ASN A 54 1.27 -3.47 8.35
C ASN A 54 0.75 -3.76 9.76
N LYS A 55 -0.22 -2.97 10.24
CA LYS A 55 -0.86 -3.17 11.55
C LYS A 55 -1.66 -4.46 11.61
N LEU A 56 -2.40 -4.81 10.55
CA LEU A 56 -3.07 -6.10 10.44
C LEU A 56 -2.07 -7.26 10.64
N ILE A 57 -0.95 -7.20 9.94
CA ILE A 57 0.09 -8.23 9.98
C ILE A 57 0.71 -8.32 11.36
N VAL A 58 1.15 -7.21 11.94
CA VAL A 58 1.82 -7.20 13.25
C VAL A 58 0.91 -7.72 14.35
N LEU A 59 -0.37 -7.28 14.38
CA LEU A 59 -1.30 -7.68 15.43
C LEU A 59 -1.82 -9.12 15.27
N ASN A 60 -1.74 -9.68 14.06
CA ASN A 60 -2.29 -11.00 13.77
C ASN A 60 -1.25 -11.99 13.23
N TYR A 61 0.05 -11.71 13.31
CA TYR A 61 1.11 -12.46 12.63
C TYR A 61 0.99 -13.99 12.75
N LYS A 62 0.67 -14.49 13.96
CA LYS A 62 0.53 -15.93 14.24
C LYS A 62 -0.70 -16.59 13.62
N LYS A 63 -1.78 -15.83 13.41
CA LYS A 63 -3.09 -16.34 12.96
C LYS A 63 -3.53 -15.78 11.61
N ILE A 64 -2.79 -14.85 11.01
CA ILE A 64 -3.20 -14.16 9.79
C ILE A 64 -3.49 -15.16 8.67
N LYS A 65 -2.66 -16.21 8.53
CA LYS A 65 -2.84 -17.29 7.55
C LYS A 65 -4.13 -18.10 7.76
N SER A 66 -4.68 -18.15 8.97
CA SER A 66 -5.94 -18.84 9.25
C SER A 66 -7.17 -17.94 9.16
N LEU A 67 -6.98 -16.61 9.11
CA LEU A 67 -8.09 -15.68 8.89
C LEU A 67 -8.53 -15.77 7.43
N ASP A 68 -9.84 -15.81 7.22
CA ASP A 68 -10.41 -15.68 5.89
C ASP A 68 -10.30 -14.23 5.36
N ILE A 69 -10.56 -14.06 4.07
CA ILE A 69 -10.46 -12.75 3.40
C ILE A 69 -11.46 -11.76 4.02
N ALA A 70 -12.67 -12.21 4.38
CA ALA A 70 -13.71 -11.35 4.94
C ALA A 70 -13.33 -10.83 6.35
N GLU A 71 -12.68 -11.66 7.16
CA GLU A 71 -12.15 -11.31 8.48
C GLU A 71 -10.99 -10.33 8.37
N ARG A 72 -10.05 -10.57 7.44
CA ARG A 72 -8.94 -9.64 7.17
C ARG A 72 -9.46 -8.29 6.71
N ARG A 73 -10.42 -8.27 5.78
CA ARG A 73 -11.09 -7.06 5.32
C ARG A 73 -11.74 -6.28 6.46
N LYS A 74 -12.53 -6.94 7.31
CA LYS A 74 -13.15 -6.29 8.48
C LYS A 74 -12.13 -5.68 9.43
N LEU A 75 -10.98 -6.35 9.61
CA LEU A 75 -9.90 -5.84 10.44
C LEU A 75 -9.20 -4.65 9.80
N LEU A 76 -8.96 -4.67 8.47
CA LEU A 76 -8.42 -3.52 7.73
C LEU A 76 -9.35 -2.32 7.81
N GLU A 77 -10.64 -2.52 7.53
CA GLU A 77 -11.69 -1.51 7.68
C GLU A 77 -11.66 -0.89 9.08
N LYS A 78 -11.62 -1.73 10.11
CA LYS A 78 -11.53 -1.28 11.51
C LYS A 78 -10.25 -0.48 11.77
N TYR A 79 -9.09 -0.99 11.38
CA TYR A 79 -7.81 -0.37 11.68
C TYR A 79 -7.64 0.96 10.94
N PHE A 80 -8.00 0.99 9.67
CA PHE A 80 -7.96 2.19 8.85
C PHE A 80 -8.94 3.25 9.38
N PHE A 81 -10.20 2.87 9.64
CA PHE A 81 -11.20 3.79 10.18
C PHE A 81 -10.80 4.37 11.54
N THR A 82 -10.18 3.55 12.41
CA THR A 82 -9.72 4.02 13.73
C THR A 82 -8.62 5.08 13.62
N GLU A 83 -7.81 5.04 12.56
CA GLU A 83 -6.69 5.97 12.37
C GLU A 83 -7.06 7.20 11.54
N THR A 84 -7.91 7.05 10.52
CA THR A 84 -8.19 8.11 9.53
C THR A 84 -9.62 8.63 9.59
N GLY A 85 -10.55 7.89 10.19
CA GLY A 85 -11.98 8.15 10.12
C GLY A 85 -12.62 7.91 8.75
N LYS A 86 -11.87 7.34 7.79
CA LYS A 86 -12.33 7.09 6.41
C LYS A 86 -12.71 5.62 6.19
N SER A 87 -13.49 5.34 5.14
CA SER A 87 -13.81 3.98 4.69
C SER A 87 -12.64 3.34 3.95
N TRP A 88 -12.44 2.04 4.15
CA TRP A 88 -11.48 1.26 3.37
C TRP A 88 -11.99 1.06 1.95
N ASN A 89 -11.20 1.45 0.95
CA ASN A 89 -11.58 1.36 -0.46
C ASN A 89 -10.63 0.49 -1.30
N VAL A 90 -9.55 -0.04 -0.71
CA VAL A 90 -8.62 -0.92 -1.42
C VAL A 90 -9.32 -2.26 -1.72
N PRO A 91 -9.33 -2.72 -2.99
CA PRO A 91 -9.89 -4.01 -3.37
C PRO A 91 -9.27 -5.19 -2.61
N ASP A 92 -10.10 -6.18 -2.29
CA ASP A 92 -9.68 -7.35 -1.52
C ASP A 92 -8.49 -8.07 -2.19
N GLU A 93 -8.52 -8.23 -3.52
CA GLU A 93 -7.43 -8.86 -4.30
C GLU A 93 -6.08 -8.17 -4.09
N ILE A 94 -6.06 -6.83 -4.08
CA ILE A 94 -4.84 -6.04 -3.89
C ILE A 94 -4.39 -6.15 -2.43
N SER A 95 -5.32 -6.03 -1.48
CA SER A 95 -5.01 -6.13 -0.06
C SER A 95 -4.44 -7.50 0.32
N GLU A 96 -4.98 -8.58 -0.24
CA GLU A 96 -4.50 -9.95 0.00
C GLU A 96 -3.12 -10.16 -0.61
N LYS A 97 -2.88 -9.65 -1.83
CA LYS A 97 -1.56 -9.70 -2.46
C LYS A 97 -0.51 -8.95 -1.64
N LEU A 98 -0.84 -7.77 -1.12
CA LEU A 98 0.04 -6.98 -0.26
C LEU A 98 0.33 -7.70 1.07
N VAL A 99 -0.68 -8.30 1.69
CA VAL A 99 -0.50 -9.10 2.91
C VAL A 99 0.43 -10.29 2.64
N GLN A 100 0.23 -10.99 1.53
CA GLN A 100 1.06 -12.12 1.14
C GLN A 100 2.53 -11.71 0.95
N LEU A 101 2.79 -10.72 0.10
CA LEU A 101 4.15 -10.23 -0.18
C LEU A 101 4.88 -9.81 1.10
N ARG A 102 4.16 -9.12 1.99
CA ARG A 102 4.73 -8.67 3.24
C ARG A 102 5.05 -9.82 4.20
N LEU A 103 4.22 -10.85 4.24
CA LEU A 103 4.50 -12.06 5.02
C LEU A 103 5.69 -12.85 4.47
N GLU A 104 5.82 -12.92 3.14
CA GLU A 104 6.96 -13.55 2.48
C GLU A 104 8.26 -12.83 2.86
N GLU A 105 8.30 -11.49 2.75
CA GLU A 105 9.45 -10.67 3.17
C GLU A 105 9.85 -10.89 4.63
N LEU A 106 8.88 -10.90 5.53
CA LEU A 106 9.12 -11.14 6.96
C LEU A 106 9.66 -12.55 7.21
N SER A 107 9.16 -13.56 6.51
CA SER A 107 9.62 -14.95 6.65
C SER A 107 11.02 -15.19 6.08
N THR A 108 11.44 -14.43 5.08
CA THR A 108 12.80 -14.51 4.52
C THR A 108 13.87 -13.85 5.39
N LYS A 109 13.50 -12.94 6.30
CA LYS A 109 14.43 -12.29 7.23
C LYS A 109 14.78 -13.14 8.45
N ASP A 110 14.07 -14.24 8.68
CA ASP A 110 14.30 -15.19 9.78
C ASP A 110 15.31 -16.32 9.42
N LYS A 111 15.98 -16.24 8.25
CA LYS A 111 17.04 -17.16 7.81
C LYS A 111 18.40 -16.47 7.81
#